data_AF-A0A365ZE18-F1
#
_entry.id   AF-A0A365ZE18-F1
#
_cell.length_a   1.000
_cell.length_b   1.000
_cell.length_c   1.000
_cell.angle_alpha   90.00
_cell.angle_beta   90.00
_cell.angle_gamma   90.00
#
_symmetry.space_group_name_H-M   'P 1'
#
loop_
_entity.id
_entity.type
_entity.pdbx_description
1 polymer ?
#
loop_
_entity_poly.entity_id
_entity_poly.type
_entity_poly.pdbx_seq_one_letter_code
_entity_poly.pdbx_strand_id
1 'polypeptide(L)'
;MAARAFEQLRLPLPVPRHSPDIQLPDGRRATIVGEHTWIWTAPAAWKPAVERVQVGAVWAEVTAVPTGMTFDSGTGGSMTCTGPGTPYDRSYGLHAASPDCGFVYTRSSVGQPNDQTSAEWAIQWSVSWVGSDGTVPVGGDFPQMLSRETATFAVAEVQALRAN
;
A
#
# COMPACT_ATOMS: atom_id res chain seq x y z
N MET A 1 9.85 6.88 28.05
CA MET A 1 8.95 7.68 27.18
C MET A 1 8.92 7.16 25.75
N ALA A 2 10.07 6.88 25.12
CA ALA A 2 10.15 6.41 23.74
C ALA A 2 9.25 5.20 23.43
N ALA A 3 9.33 4.13 24.22
CA ALA A 3 8.49 2.94 24.04
C ALA A 3 6.98 3.26 24.10
N ARG A 4 6.57 4.11 25.04
CA ARG A 4 5.18 4.54 25.16
C ARG A 4 4.71 5.36 23.95
N ALA A 5 5.54 6.29 23.46
CA ALA A 5 5.24 7.03 22.24
C ALA A 5 5.16 6.10 21.02
N PHE A 6 6.03 5.09 20.93
CA PHE A 6 6.02 4.09 19.86
C PHE A 6 4.73 3.24 19.88
N GLU A 7 4.30 2.78 21.06
CA GLU A 7 3.04 2.02 21.22
C GLU A 7 1.79 2.86 20.91
N GLN A 8 1.86 4.18 21.14
CA GLN A 8 0.77 5.11 20.87
C GLN A 8 0.74 5.59 19.42
N LEU A 9 1.86 5.48 18.69
CA LEU A 9 1.97 5.90 17.30
C LEU A 9 0.89 5.24 16.44
N ARG A 10 0.21 6.06 15.64
CA ARG A 10 -0.78 5.61 14.66
C ARG A 10 -0.28 5.90 13.26
N LEU A 11 -0.07 4.83 12.49
CA LEU A 11 0.36 4.93 11.11
C LEU A 11 -0.86 5.12 10.20
N PRO A 12 -0.79 6.01 9.19
CA PRO A 12 -1.76 6.03 8.11
C PRO A 12 -1.86 4.66 7.45
N LEU A 13 -3.09 4.18 7.24
CA LEU A 13 -3.33 2.97 6.45
C LEU A 13 -3.19 3.31 4.96
N PRO A 14 -2.65 2.40 4.14
CA PRO A 14 -2.72 2.56 2.70
C PRO A 14 -4.19 2.63 2.25
N VAL A 15 -4.44 3.34 1.16
CA VAL A 15 -5.75 3.41 0.50
C VAL A 15 -5.62 2.66 -0.82
N PRO A 16 -6.03 1.37 -0.89
CA PRO A 16 -5.85 0.56 -2.09
C PRO A 16 -6.47 1.21 -3.33
N ARG A 17 -5.65 1.38 -4.37
CA ARG A 17 -6.08 1.81 -5.70
C ARG A 17 -5.35 1.02 -6.76
N HIS A 18 -6.06 0.74 -7.84
CA HIS A 18 -5.50 0.11 -9.01
C HIS A 18 -6.13 0.64 -10.31
N SER A 19 -5.47 0.40 -11.44
CA SER A 19 -6.00 0.65 -12.78
C SER A 19 -5.40 -0.38 -13.75
N PRO A 20 -6.14 -0.95 -14.71
CA PRO A 20 -7.56 -0.71 -14.97
C PRO A 20 -8.44 -1.17 -13.82
N ASP A 21 -9.44 -0.36 -13.46
CA ASP A 21 -10.48 -0.69 -12.47
C ASP A 21 -11.84 -0.50 -13.14
N ILE A 22 -12.28 -1.55 -13.83
CA ILE A 22 -13.51 -1.59 -14.61
C ILE A 22 -14.65 -2.21 -13.79
N GLN A 23 -15.88 -1.99 -14.23
CA GLN A 23 -17.05 -2.65 -13.65
C GLN A 23 -17.53 -3.76 -14.59
N LEU A 24 -17.64 -4.98 -14.06
CA LEU A 24 -18.21 -6.12 -14.76
C LEU A 24 -19.75 -6.02 -14.85
N PRO A 25 -20.42 -6.78 -15.73
CA PRO A 25 -21.88 -6.75 -15.87
C PRO A 25 -22.65 -7.10 -14.58
N ASP A 26 -22.04 -7.89 -13.69
CA ASP A 26 -22.60 -8.23 -12.38
C ASP A 26 -22.32 -7.19 -11.28
N GLY A 27 -21.70 -6.07 -11.64
CA GLY A 27 -21.42 -4.95 -10.77
C GLY A 27 -20.08 -5.00 -10.05
N ARG A 28 -19.33 -6.12 -10.11
CA ARG A 28 -18.02 -6.24 -9.45
C ARG A 28 -16.97 -5.35 -10.10
N ARG A 29 -16.03 -4.85 -9.30
CA ARG A 29 -14.82 -4.16 -9.76
C ARG A 29 -13.79 -5.17 -10.23
N ALA A 30 -13.06 -4.85 -11.30
CA ALA A 30 -12.10 -5.77 -11.88
C ALA A 30 -10.90 -5.09 -12.54
N THR A 31 -9.78 -5.79 -12.53
CA THR A 31 -8.67 -5.61 -13.48
C THR A 31 -8.70 -6.73 -14.52
N ILE A 32 -7.76 -6.71 -15.46
CA ILE A 32 -7.74 -7.58 -16.64
C ILE A 32 -6.48 -8.44 -16.69
N VAL A 33 -6.65 -9.72 -17.04
CA VAL A 33 -5.55 -10.65 -17.30
C VAL A 33 -4.68 -10.15 -18.45
N GLY A 34 -3.37 -10.18 -18.27
CA GLY A 34 -2.38 -9.77 -19.27
C GLY A 34 -2.14 -8.25 -19.37
N GLU A 35 -2.96 -7.45 -18.68
CA GLU A 35 -2.78 -5.99 -18.65
C GLU A 35 -1.82 -5.55 -17.56
N HIS A 36 -1.16 -4.41 -17.80
CA HIS A 36 -0.39 -3.71 -16.78
C HIS A 36 -1.33 -3.09 -15.75
N THR A 37 -1.50 -3.75 -14.61
CA THR A 37 -2.27 -3.21 -13.49
C THR A 37 -1.39 -2.26 -12.69
N TRP A 38 -1.65 -0.96 -12.79
CA TRP A 38 -1.06 0.08 -11.97
C TRP A 38 -1.57 -0.06 -10.54
N ILE A 39 -0.68 0.09 -9.56
CA ILE A 39 -0.97 -0.07 -8.14
C ILE A 39 -0.46 1.16 -7.40
N TRP A 40 -1.32 1.78 -6.59
CA TRP A 40 -0.89 2.89 -5.74
C TRP A 40 -1.72 3.01 -4.46
N THR A 41 -1.21 3.81 -3.52
CA THR A 41 -1.95 4.29 -2.36
C THR A 41 -2.21 5.79 -2.49
N ALA A 42 -3.26 6.32 -1.85
CA ALA A 42 -3.52 7.75 -1.86
C ALA A 42 -2.32 8.54 -1.28
N PRO A 43 -1.89 9.65 -1.91
CA PRO A 43 -0.76 10.45 -1.42
C PRO A 43 -0.92 10.91 0.04
N ALA A 44 -2.16 11.11 0.51
CA ALA A 44 -2.44 11.47 1.89
C ALA A 44 -2.04 10.40 2.93
N ALA A 45 -1.92 9.13 2.52
CA ALA A 45 -1.41 8.04 3.34
C ALA A 45 0.14 7.96 3.34
N TRP A 46 0.80 8.62 2.38
CA TRP A 46 2.26 8.60 2.22
C TRP A 46 2.91 9.83 2.84
N LYS A 47 2.85 9.94 4.17
CA LYS A 47 3.44 11.06 4.90
C LYS A 47 3.98 10.58 6.26
N PRO A 48 5.00 11.24 6.82
CA PRO A 48 5.48 10.88 8.16
C PRO A 48 4.37 10.94 9.22
N ALA A 49 4.44 10.02 10.18
CA ALA A 49 3.62 10.00 11.38
C ALA A 49 4.49 10.32 12.59
N VAL A 50 3.98 11.13 13.52
CA VAL A 50 4.72 11.58 14.70
C VAL A 50 3.86 11.38 15.94
N GLU A 51 4.46 10.89 17.02
CA GLU A 51 3.82 10.77 18.33
C GLU A 51 4.78 11.25 19.41
N ARG A 52 4.29 12.11 20.32
CA ARG A 52 5.11 12.70 21.39
C ARG A 52 4.48 12.46 22.75
N VAL A 53 5.28 11.91 23.66
CA VAL A 53 4.89 11.70 25.05
C VAL A 53 5.84 12.46 25.97
N GLN A 54 5.28 13.16 26.96
CA GLN A 54 6.03 14.01 27.88
C GLN A 54 5.47 13.96 29.31
N VAL A 55 6.36 13.94 30.30
CA VAL A 55 6.06 14.14 31.73
C VAL A 55 7.16 14.99 32.35
N GLY A 56 6.83 16.22 32.74
CA GLY A 56 7.83 17.18 33.23
C GLY A 56 8.91 17.45 32.16
N ALA A 57 10.18 17.34 32.57
CA ALA A 57 11.33 17.51 31.68
C ALA A 57 11.66 16.24 30.85
N VAL A 58 11.08 15.09 31.17
CA VAL A 58 11.30 13.83 30.46
C VAL A 58 10.32 13.72 29.29
N TRP A 59 10.82 13.51 28.08
CA TRP A 59 9.98 13.38 26.89
C TRP A 59 10.61 12.49 25.82
N ALA A 60 9.78 12.00 24.90
CA ALA A 60 10.23 11.38 23.66
C ALA A 60 9.23 11.67 22.54
N GLU A 61 9.75 11.84 21.34
CA GLU A 61 9.02 12.03 20.09
C GLU A 61 9.48 10.97 19.10
N VAL A 62 8.55 10.13 18.66
CA VAL A 62 8.77 9.07 17.68
C VAL A 62 8.29 9.58 16.33
N THR A 63 9.10 9.41 15.30
CA THR A 63 8.78 9.72 13.92
C THR A 63 8.87 8.44 13.08
N ALA A 64 7.80 8.10 12.38
CA ALA A 64 7.78 7.05 11.36
C ALA A 64 7.71 7.68 9.97
N VAL A 65 8.62 7.30 9.08
CA VAL A 65 8.70 7.79 7.70
C VAL A 65 8.44 6.62 6.74
N PRO A 66 7.56 6.77 5.73
CA PRO A 66 7.32 5.71 4.77
C PRO A 66 8.52 5.55 3.83
N THR A 67 8.98 4.32 3.65
CA THR A 67 10.21 4.00 2.88
C THR A 67 9.97 3.13 1.65
N GLY A 68 8.80 2.49 1.56
CA GLY A 68 8.47 1.55 0.49
C GLY A 68 7.07 0.98 0.66
N MET A 69 6.55 0.37 -0.38
CA MET A 69 5.26 -0.32 -0.36
C MET A 69 5.42 -1.71 -0.96
N THR A 70 4.81 -2.72 -0.36
CA THR A 70 4.63 -4.02 -0.99
C THR A 70 3.20 -4.19 -1.45
N PHE A 71 3.04 -4.87 -2.58
CA PHE A 71 1.76 -5.31 -3.09
C PHE A 71 1.75 -6.83 -3.18
N ASP A 72 0.85 -7.47 -2.46
CA ASP A 72 0.54 -8.89 -2.64
C ASP A 72 -0.71 -8.99 -3.51
N SER A 73 -0.61 -9.69 -4.63
CA SER A 73 -1.70 -9.81 -5.60
C SER A 73 -2.85 -10.69 -5.12
N GLY A 74 -2.65 -11.48 -4.07
CA GLY A 74 -3.58 -12.46 -3.50
C GLY A 74 -3.66 -13.79 -4.26
N THR A 75 -3.29 -13.83 -5.54
CA THR A 75 -3.48 -15.02 -6.42
C THR A 75 -2.33 -15.27 -7.41
N GLY A 76 -1.27 -14.45 -7.41
CA GLY A 76 -0.26 -14.46 -8.48
C GLY A 76 1.15 -14.02 -8.09
N GLY A 77 1.44 -13.85 -6.80
CA GLY A 77 2.73 -13.37 -6.29
C GLY A 77 2.67 -11.94 -5.76
N SER A 78 3.84 -11.36 -5.47
CA SER A 78 3.97 -10.04 -4.86
C SER A 78 5.07 -9.22 -5.52
N MET A 79 5.03 -7.89 -5.30
CA MET A 79 6.05 -6.96 -5.76
C MET A 79 6.33 -5.88 -4.71
N THR A 80 7.46 -5.21 -4.86
CA THR A 80 7.85 -4.06 -4.04
C THR A 80 7.92 -2.80 -4.90
N CYS A 81 7.39 -1.71 -4.38
CA CYS A 81 7.41 -0.37 -4.94
C CYS A 81 8.26 0.53 -4.04
N THR A 82 9.10 1.36 -4.65
CA THR A 82 9.99 2.29 -3.92
C THR A 82 9.25 3.49 -3.31
N GLY A 83 8.00 3.71 -3.72
CA GLY A 83 7.15 4.82 -3.29
C GLY A 83 5.68 4.42 -3.18
N PRO A 84 4.76 5.41 -3.11
CA PRO A 84 3.32 5.15 -2.99
C PRO A 84 2.69 4.57 -4.26
N GLY A 85 3.43 4.51 -5.37
CA GLY A 85 2.91 4.26 -6.71
C GLY A 85 2.38 5.53 -7.36
N THR A 86 2.32 5.53 -8.70
CA THR A 86 1.81 6.64 -9.49
C THR A 86 0.32 6.45 -9.77
N PRO A 87 -0.56 7.43 -9.42
CA PRO A 87 -1.95 7.39 -9.85
C PRO A 87 -2.06 7.38 -11.37
N TYR A 88 -2.86 6.45 -11.90
CA TYR A 88 -3.07 6.36 -13.35
C TYR A 88 -3.78 7.62 -13.89
N ASP A 89 -3.22 8.17 -14.98
CA ASP A 89 -3.86 9.18 -15.81
C ASP A 89 -3.99 8.67 -17.26
N ARG A 90 -5.04 9.07 -17.96
CA ARG A 90 -5.27 8.63 -19.36
C ARG A 90 -4.16 9.10 -20.31
N SER A 91 -3.41 10.15 -19.98
CA SER A 91 -2.30 10.65 -20.79
C SER A 91 -1.15 9.65 -20.95
N TYR A 92 -1.03 8.66 -20.06
CA TYR A 92 -0.05 7.58 -20.19
C TYR A 92 -0.37 6.61 -21.33
N GLY A 93 -1.62 6.62 -21.81
CA GLY A 93 -2.10 5.68 -22.81
C GLY A 93 -2.72 4.42 -22.21
N LEU A 94 -3.47 3.71 -23.04
CA LEU A 94 -4.00 2.39 -22.71
C LEU A 94 -2.86 1.36 -22.77
N HIS A 95 -2.91 0.33 -21.92
CA HIS A 95 -1.91 -0.74 -21.85
C HIS A 95 -0.50 -0.31 -21.39
N ALA A 96 -0.30 0.95 -21.01
CA ALA A 96 0.99 1.43 -20.54
C ALA A 96 1.38 0.75 -19.22
N ALA A 97 2.66 0.40 -19.06
CA ALA A 97 3.20 -0.01 -17.78
C ALA A 97 3.27 1.18 -16.81
N SER A 98 2.99 0.92 -15.53
CA SER A 98 3.24 1.91 -14.47
C SER A 98 4.73 2.26 -14.42
N PRO A 99 5.09 3.56 -14.27
CA PRO A 99 6.48 3.97 -14.19
C PRO A 99 7.18 3.49 -12.92
N ASP A 100 6.44 3.12 -11.88
CA ASP A 100 7.00 2.81 -10.56
C ASP A 100 6.41 1.55 -9.88
N CYS A 101 5.12 1.29 -10.03
CA CYS A 101 4.40 0.28 -9.26
C CYS A 101 3.30 -0.34 -10.12
N GLY A 102 3.61 -1.49 -10.73
CA GLY A 102 2.71 -2.18 -11.65
C GLY A 102 2.86 -3.69 -11.61
N PHE A 103 1.73 -4.40 -11.68
CA PHE A 103 1.65 -5.85 -11.61
C PHE A 103 0.87 -6.40 -12.81
N VAL A 104 1.26 -7.55 -13.34
CA VAL A 104 0.53 -8.22 -14.44
C VAL A 104 -0.05 -9.53 -13.93
N TYR A 105 -1.38 -9.58 -13.85
CA TYR A 105 -2.08 -10.82 -13.55
C TYR A 105 -2.04 -11.75 -14.77
N THR A 106 -1.56 -12.98 -14.58
CA THR A 106 -1.45 -13.97 -15.67
C THR A 106 -2.59 -14.98 -15.70
N ARG A 107 -3.48 -14.95 -14.69
CA ARG A 107 -4.61 -15.88 -14.54
C ARG A 107 -5.83 -15.13 -14.04
N SER A 108 -7.00 -15.58 -14.50
CA SER A 108 -8.29 -15.12 -14.00
C SER A 108 -8.48 -15.49 -12.52
N SER A 109 -9.27 -14.69 -11.80
CA SER A 109 -9.69 -15.00 -10.43
C SER A 109 -10.87 -15.97 -10.36
N VAL A 110 -11.41 -16.43 -11.50
CA VAL A 110 -12.45 -17.47 -11.54
C VAL A 110 -11.96 -18.73 -10.82
N GLY A 111 -12.81 -19.27 -9.95
CA GLY A 111 -12.51 -20.42 -9.10
C GLY A 111 -11.85 -20.06 -7.76
N GLN A 112 -11.52 -18.78 -7.53
CA GLN A 112 -11.18 -18.28 -6.19
C GLN A 112 -12.46 -18.03 -5.37
N PRO A 113 -12.38 -17.86 -4.05
CA PRO A 113 -13.53 -17.45 -3.25
C PRO A 113 -14.20 -16.19 -3.83
N ASN A 114 -15.51 -16.31 -4.14
CA ASN A 114 -16.31 -15.27 -4.80
C ASN A 114 -15.79 -14.82 -6.18
N ASP A 115 -14.98 -15.67 -6.83
CA ASP A 115 -14.26 -15.41 -8.09
C ASP A 115 -13.46 -14.10 -8.07
N GLN A 116 -12.86 -13.76 -6.92
CA GLN A 116 -12.09 -12.53 -6.71
C GLN A 116 -10.74 -12.82 -6.08
N THR A 117 -9.79 -11.91 -6.29
CA THR A 117 -8.58 -11.88 -5.49
C THR A 117 -8.77 -11.01 -4.25
N SER A 118 -8.05 -11.33 -3.18
CA SER A 118 -7.88 -10.48 -1.99
C SER A 118 -6.46 -9.97 -1.98
N ALA A 119 -6.22 -8.82 -2.61
CA ALA A 119 -4.90 -8.23 -2.72
C ALA A 119 -4.60 -7.31 -1.52
N GLU A 120 -3.33 -7.21 -1.13
CA GLU A 120 -2.87 -6.44 0.02
C GLU A 120 -1.85 -5.36 -0.39
N TRP A 121 -2.05 -4.15 0.13
CA TRP A 121 -1.08 -3.06 0.09
C TRP A 121 -0.48 -2.95 1.48
N ALA A 122 0.84 -2.93 1.60
CA ALA A 122 1.51 -2.68 2.86
C ALA A 122 2.62 -1.63 2.72
N ILE A 123 2.52 -0.55 3.49
CA ILE A 123 3.55 0.49 3.56
C ILE A 123 4.56 0.08 4.64
N GLN A 124 5.83 0.19 4.29
CA GLN A 124 6.98 -0.01 5.18
C GLN A 124 7.42 1.32 5.78
N TRP A 125 7.67 1.32 7.09
CA TRP A 125 7.99 2.52 7.85
C TRP A 125 9.31 2.36 8.59
N SER A 126 10.27 3.25 8.34
CA SER A 126 11.43 3.43 9.21
C SER A 126 11.02 4.28 10.40
N VAL A 127 11.37 3.84 11.62
CA VAL A 127 10.93 4.51 12.85
C VAL A 127 12.14 4.90 13.69
N SER A 128 12.25 6.19 13.97
CA SER A 128 13.28 6.75 14.83
C SER A 128 12.67 7.66 15.89
N TRP A 129 13.43 7.99 16.92
CA TRP A 129 12.96 8.85 17.99
C TRP A 129 14.06 9.72 18.58
N VAL A 130 13.64 10.87 19.09
CA VAL A 130 14.47 11.79 19.86
C VAL A 130 13.75 12.14 21.16
N GLY A 131 14.49 12.50 22.20
CA GLY A 131 13.92 12.75 23.51
C GLY A 131 14.89 13.40 24.48
N SER A 132 14.42 13.52 25.73
CA SER A 132 15.26 13.85 26.87
C SER A 132 14.87 12.98 28.06
N ASP A 133 15.88 12.55 28.82
CA ASP A 133 15.70 11.86 30.10
C ASP A 133 15.53 12.84 31.29
N GLY A 134 15.40 14.14 30.99
CA GLY A 134 15.33 15.23 31.97
C GLY A 134 16.68 15.89 32.26
N THR A 135 17.78 15.34 31.73
CA THR A 135 19.13 15.89 31.90
C THR A 135 19.84 16.12 30.59
N VAL A 136 19.75 15.17 29.66
CA VAL A 136 20.44 15.21 28.37
C VAL A 136 19.50 14.81 27.22
N PRO A 137 19.83 15.16 25.97
CA PRO A 137 19.18 14.58 24.80
C PRO A 137 19.50 13.08 24.68
N VAL A 138 18.50 12.30 24.31
CA VAL A 138 18.60 10.86 24.03
C VAL A 138 17.84 10.55 22.73
N GLY A 139 18.12 9.41 22.11
CA GLY A 139 17.44 9.00 20.88
C GLY A 139 17.88 7.63 20.40
N GLY A 140 17.29 7.19 19.29
CA GLY A 140 17.63 5.94 18.63
C GLY A 140 16.57 5.51 17.62
N ASP A 141 16.61 4.24 17.26
CA ASP A 141 15.72 3.65 16.28
C ASP A 141 14.84 2.56 16.92
N PHE A 142 13.69 2.32 16.30
CA PHE A 142 12.83 1.18 16.57
C PHE A 142 12.83 0.22 15.37
N PRO A 143 12.41 -1.04 15.55
CA PRO A 143 12.13 -1.92 14.43
C PRO A 143 11.16 -1.28 13.44
N GLN A 144 11.30 -1.63 12.16
CA GLN A 144 10.40 -1.16 11.12
C GLN A 144 8.95 -1.58 11.43
N MET A 145 8.01 -0.71 11.07
CA MET A 145 6.58 -1.00 11.19
C MET A 145 5.96 -1.20 9.81
N LEU A 146 4.80 -1.85 9.79
CA LEU A 146 3.97 -2.04 8.62
C LEU A 146 2.56 -1.50 8.88
N SER A 147 2.00 -0.78 7.93
CA SER A 147 0.57 -0.51 7.84
C SER A 147 0.02 -1.19 6.59
N ARG A 148 -1.05 -1.97 6.73
CA ARG A 148 -1.60 -2.79 5.65
C ARG A 148 -3.08 -2.51 5.45
N GLU A 149 -3.56 -2.66 4.23
CA GLU A 149 -4.98 -2.65 3.89
C GLU A 149 -5.22 -3.57 2.70
N THR A 150 -6.38 -4.23 2.68
CA THR A 150 -6.74 -5.16 1.60
C THR A 150 -7.84 -4.58 0.71
N ALA A 151 -7.85 -5.03 -0.54
CA ALA A 151 -8.97 -4.81 -1.45
C ALA A 151 -9.32 -6.09 -2.18
N THR A 152 -10.62 -6.26 -2.44
CA THR A 152 -11.13 -7.38 -3.22
C THR A 152 -11.65 -6.90 -4.56
N PHE A 153 -11.25 -7.59 -5.62
CA PHE A 153 -11.67 -7.32 -6.99
C PHE A 153 -11.50 -8.57 -7.85
N ALA A 154 -12.21 -8.62 -8.97
CA ALA A 154 -12.06 -9.69 -9.94
C ALA A 154 -10.85 -9.44 -10.86
N VAL A 155 -10.26 -10.52 -11.35
CA VAL A 155 -9.28 -10.50 -12.45
C VAL A 155 -9.96 -11.16 -13.63
N ALA A 156 -10.46 -10.35 -14.56
CA ALA A 156 -11.24 -10.82 -15.68
C ALA A 156 -10.36 -11.13 -16.90
N GLU A 157 -10.67 -12.21 -17.59
CA GLU A 157 -10.08 -12.50 -18.90
C GLU A 157 -10.99 -11.91 -19.99
N VAL A 158 -10.42 -11.13 -20.92
CA VAL A 158 -11.18 -10.66 -22.08
C VAL A 158 -11.31 -11.82 -23.05
N GLN A 159 -12.48 -12.47 -23.02
CA GLN A 159 -12.81 -13.47 -24.02
C GLN A 159 -13.00 -12.77 -25.36
N ALA A 160 -12.16 -13.10 -26.35
CA ALA A 160 -12.41 -12.68 -27.72
C ALA A 160 -13.75 -13.29 -28.18
N LEU A 161 -14.68 -12.46 -28.63
CA LEU A 161 -15.88 -12.92 -29.31
C LEU A 161 -15.45 -13.75 -30.54
N ARG A 162 -15.62 -15.07 -30.49
CA ARG A 162 -15.77 -15.85 -31.72
C ARG A 162 -17.10 -15.46 -32.32
N ALA A 163 -17.07 -14.51 -33.26
CA ALA A 163 -18.14 -14.40 -34.24
C ALA A 163 -18.09 -15.67 -35.09
N ASN A 164 -19.06 -16.57 -34.89
CA ASN A 164 -19.38 -17.63 -35.84
C ASN A 164 -20.16 -17.02 -37.01
#